data_AF-A0AAW9SIL8-F1
#
_entry.id   AF-A0AAW9SIL8-F1
#
_cell.length_a   1.000
_cell.length_b   1.000
_cell.length_c   1.000
_cell.angle_alpha   90.00
_cell.angle_beta   90.00
_cell.angle_gamma   90.00
#
_symmetry.space_group_name_H-M   'P 1'
#
loop_
_entity.id
_entity.type
_entity.pdbx_description
1 polymer ?
#
loop_
_entity_poly.entity_id
_entity_poly.type
_entity_poly.pdbx_seq_one_letter_code
_entity_poly.pdbx_strand_id
1 'polypeptide(L)'
;MWTDDWIGLPYAERGRGPEAFDCLGLWLALQRARFGREIPDPDCTMQAALKRSVVDGLRPQFDRVDAAEEGDALLFLSRRASTPSRLRPQ
;
A
#
# COMPACT_ATOMS: atom_id res chain seq x y z
N MET A 1 4.16 -24.23 -4.78
CA MET A 1 5.06 -23.22 -4.16
C MET A 1 4.19 -22.19 -3.44
N TRP A 2 4.60 -21.72 -2.27
CA TRP A 2 3.79 -20.92 -1.31
C TRP A 2 3.12 -19.65 -1.84
N THR A 3 3.60 -19.09 -2.95
CA THR A 3 3.08 -17.88 -3.61
C THR A 3 2.09 -18.16 -4.74
N ASP A 4 1.90 -19.42 -5.14
CA ASP A 4 1.19 -19.76 -6.39
C ASP A 4 -0.26 -19.28 -6.40
N ASP A 5 -0.94 -19.28 -5.25
CA ASP A 5 -2.33 -18.83 -5.14
C ASP A 5 -2.50 -17.31 -5.23
N TRP A 6 -1.41 -16.56 -5.06
CA TRP A 6 -1.42 -15.08 -5.00
C TRP A 6 -0.76 -14.44 -6.22
N ILE A 7 0.12 -15.18 -6.90
CA ILE A 7 0.80 -14.72 -8.11
C ILE A 7 -0.17 -14.79 -9.30
N GLY A 8 -0.20 -13.72 -10.10
CA GLY A 8 -1.04 -13.63 -11.28
C GLY A 8 -2.45 -13.11 -11.02
N LEU A 9 -2.79 -12.82 -9.76
CA LEU A 9 -4.05 -12.15 -9.42
C LEU A 9 -4.12 -10.75 -10.07
N PRO A 10 -5.29 -10.35 -10.60
CA PRO A 10 -5.46 -9.04 -11.20
C PRO A 10 -5.18 -7.89 -10.24
N TYR A 11 -4.60 -6.82 -10.78
CA TYR A 11 -4.52 -5.54 -10.09
C TYR A 11 -5.83 -4.75 -10.25
N ALA A 12 -6.35 -4.19 -9.15
CA ALA A 12 -7.44 -3.22 -9.18
C ALA A 12 -7.22 -2.14 -8.12
N GLU A 13 -7.35 -0.85 -8.48
CA GLU A 13 -7.28 0.25 -7.51
C GLU A 13 -8.35 0.07 -6.42
N ARG A 14 -7.96 0.16 -5.13
CA ARG A 14 -8.80 -0.16 -3.97
C ARG A 14 -9.26 -1.62 -3.91
N GLY A 15 -8.63 -2.53 -4.66
CA GLY A 15 -8.93 -3.95 -4.60
C GLY A 15 -8.64 -4.53 -3.21
N ARG A 16 -9.60 -5.26 -2.64
CA ARG A 16 -9.52 -5.97 -1.35
C ARG A 16 -9.90 -7.45 -1.46
N GLY A 17 -9.82 -7.99 -2.68
CA GLY A 17 -10.05 -9.39 -2.98
C GLY A 17 -11.52 -9.83 -3.03
N PRO A 18 -11.75 -11.12 -3.30
CA PRO A 18 -10.72 -12.10 -3.72
C PRO A 18 -10.36 -12.00 -5.21
N GLU A 19 -11.13 -11.30 -6.04
CA GLU A 19 -10.96 -11.30 -7.50
C GLU A 19 -9.83 -10.37 -7.98
N ALA A 20 -9.49 -9.34 -7.22
CA ALA A 20 -8.41 -8.39 -7.53
C ALA A 20 -7.93 -7.63 -6.29
N PHE A 21 -6.68 -7.17 -6.34
CA PHE A 21 -6.03 -6.45 -5.24
C PHE A 21 -5.26 -5.23 -5.74
N ASP A 22 -5.13 -4.20 -4.91
CA ASP A 22 -4.00 -3.26 -5.05
C ASP A 22 -2.83 -3.69 -4.16
N CYS A 23 -1.75 -2.90 -4.14
CA CYS A 23 -0.55 -3.22 -3.35
C CYS A 23 -0.83 -3.30 -1.85
N LEU A 24 -1.71 -2.45 -1.31
CA LEU A 24 -2.08 -2.47 0.10
C LEU A 24 -3.03 -3.64 0.39
N GLY A 25 -4.05 -3.82 -0.44
CA GLY A 25 -5.03 -4.88 -0.30
C GLY A 25 -4.41 -6.27 -0.35
N LEU A 26 -3.44 -6.50 -1.24
CA LEU A 26 -2.71 -7.76 -1.30
C LEU A 26 -1.91 -8.00 -0.02
N TRP A 27 -1.21 -6.99 0.48
CA TRP A 27 -0.45 -7.11 1.73
C TRP A 27 -1.38 -7.37 2.93
N LEU A 28 -2.48 -6.65 3.08
CA LEU A 28 -3.46 -6.89 4.14
C LEU A 28 -4.01 -8.32 4.11
N ALA A 29 -4.35 -8.82 2.92
CA ALA A 29 -4.85 -10.19 2.75
C ALA A 29 -3.80 -11.24 3.13
N LEU A 30 -2.52 -11.03 2.77
CA LEU A 30 -1.41 -11.90 3.16
C LEU A 30 -1.16 -11.87 4.68
N GLN A 31 -1.21 -10.68 5.30
CA GLN A 31 -1.04 -10.52 6.75
C GLN A 31 -2.10 -11.30 7.52
N ARG A 32 -3.36 -11.25 7.05
CA ARG A 32 -4.45 -12.04 7.62
C ARG A 32 -4.27 -13.54 7.38
N ALA A 33 -4.03 -13.94 6.14
CA ALA A 33 -4.03 -15.35 5.75
C ALA A 33 -2.82 -16.14 6.31
N ARG A 34 -1.66 -15.48 6.47
CA ARG A 34 -0.40 -16.16 6.83
C ARG A 34 0.06 -15.88 8.26
N PHE A 35 -0.25 -14.70 8.78
CA PHE A 35 0.23 -14.28 10.09
C PHE A 35 -0.91 -14.12 11.11
N GLY A 36 -2.17 -14.25 10.67
CA GLY A 36 -3.34 -14.04 11.53
C GLY A 36 -3.46 -12.61 12.05
N ARG A 37 -2.82 -11.64 11.36
CA ARG A 37 -2.79 -10.23 11.76
C ARG A 37 -3.91 -9.47 11.06
N GLU A 38 -4.74 -8.76 11.82
CA GLU A 38 -5.73 -7.82 11.31
C GLU A 38 -5.11 -6.42 11.36
N ILE A 39 -4.85 -5.83 10.18
CA ILE A 39 -4.21 -4.52 10.05
C ILE A 39 -5.24 -3.51 9.52
N PRO A 40 -5.34 -2.31 10.11
CA PRO A 40 -6.30 -1.31 9.65
C PRO A 40 -6.09 -0.88 8.20
N ASP A 41 -7.15 -0.93 7.42
CA ASP A 41 -7.21 -0.33 6.08
C ASP A 41 -7.66 1.13 6.18
N PRO A 42 -6.86 2.11 5.71
CA PRO A 42 -7.26 3.51 5.67
C PRO A 42 -8.36 3.83 4.63
N ASP A 43 -8.77 2.85 3.82
CA ASP A 43 -9.86 2.93 2.83
C ASP A 43 -9.80 4.17 1.94
N CYS A 44 -8.62 4.44 1.37
CA CYS A 44 -8.43 5.58 0.49
C CYS A 44 -7.48 5.26 -0.66
N THR A 45 -7.59 6.03 -1.75
CA THR A 45 -6.65 5.91 -2.87
C THR A 45 -5.27 6.44 -2.46
N MET A 46 -4.22 6.07 -3.20
CA MET A 46 -2.88 6.59 -2.95
C MET A 46 -2.82 8.12 -3.00
N GLN A 47 -3.53 8.76 -3.93
CA GLN A 47 -3.55 10.22 -4.02
C GLN A 47 -4.25 10.85 -2.81
N ALA A 48 -5.33 10.23 -2.32
CA ALA A 48 -6.01 10.69 -1.11
C ALA A 48 -5.11 10.49 0.13
N ALA A 49 -4.41 9.37 0.23
CA ALA A 49 -3.44 9.09 1.29
C ALA A 49 -2.32 10.15 1.33
N LEU A 50 -1.76 10.51 0.16
CA LEU A 50 -0.74 11.56 0.04
C LEU A 50 -1.26 12.96 0.35
N LYS A 51 -2.51 13.26 0.01
CA LYS A 51 -3.14 14.56 0.32
C LYS A 51 -3.37 14.72 1.82
N ARG A 52 -3.77 13.63 2.49
CA ARG A 52 -4.12 13.60 3.92
C ARG A 52 -2.95 13.21 4.84
N SER A 53 -1.77 12.93 4.28
CA SER A 53 -0.60 12.45 5.04
C SER A 53 -0.93 11.24 5.92
N VAL A 54 -1.70 10.28 5.39
CA VAL A 54 -2.18 9.12 6.17
C VAL A 54 -1.04 8.36 6.85
N VAL A 55 0.08 8.16 6.13
CA VAL A 55 1.26 7.46 6.66
C VAL A 55 1.83 8.17 7.89
N ASP A 56 1.81 9.51 7.95
CA ASP A 56 2.36 10.23 9.09
C ASP A 56 1.52 10.02 10.36
N GLY A 57 0.21 9.83 10.22
CA GLY A 57 -0.67 9.46 11.34
C GLY A 57 -0.48 8.01 11.81
N LEU A 58 -0.07 7.11 10.92
CA LEU A 58 0.20 5.70 11.24
C LEU A 58 1.62 5.45 11.76
N ARG A 59 2.57 6.33 11.40
CA ARG A 59 4.00 6.20 11.74
C ARG A 59 4.29 5.94 13.22
N PRO A 60 3.57 6.51 14.21
CA PRO A 60 3.80 6.19 15.62
C PRO A 60 3.55 4.72 15.99
N GLN A 61 2.84 3.97 15.15
CA GLN A 61 2.58 2.54 15.33
C GLN A 61 3.61 1.66 14.63
N PHE A 62 4.59 2.26 13.93
CA PHE A 62 5.59 1.51 13.20
C PHE A 62 6.79 1.23 14.11
N ASP A 63 7.14 -0.05 14.22
CA ASP A 63 8.38 -0.45 14.86
C ASP A 63 9.54 -0.31 13.89
N ARG A 64 10.63 0.30 14.37
CA ARG A 64 11.88 0.33 13.61
C ARG A 64 12.55 -1.02 13.75
N VAL A 65 12.75 -1.70 12.62
CA VAL A 65 13.46 -2.98 12.55
C VAL A 65 14.86 -2.79 11.94
N ASP A 66 15.84 -3.52 12.46
CA ASP A 66 17.22 -3.50 11.94
C ASP A 66 17.44 -4.48 10.78
N ALA A 67 16.62 -5.53 10.72
CA ALA A 67 16.56 -6.49 9.63
C ALA A 67 15.08 -6.78 9.32
N ALA A 68 14.74 -6.87 8.04
CA ALA A 68 13.39 -7.22 7.62
C ALA A 68 13.16 -8.72 7.78
N GLU A 69 11.99 -9.09 8.27
CA GLU A 69 11.51 -10.47 8.38
C GLU A 69 10.35 -10.74 7.41
N GLU A 70 9.96 -12.00 7.29
CA GLU A 70 8.81 -12.37 6.45
C GLU A 70 7.53 -11.69 6.97
N GLY A 71 6.80 -11.01 6.08
CA GLY A 71 5.57 -10.27 6.40
C GLY A 71 5.78 -8.77 6.62
N ASP A 72 7.03 -8.31 6.73
CA ASP A 72 7.33 -6.88 6.78
C ASP A 72 6.99 -6.18 5.46
N ALA A 73 6.54 -4.93 5.57
CA ALA A 73 6.23 -4.10 4.43
C ALA A 73 7.42 -3.19 4.06
N LEU A 74 7.72 -3.12 2.76
CA LEU A 74 8.57 -2.07 2.21
C LEU A 74 7.70 -0.91 1.72
N LEU A 75 7.94 0.29 2.26
CA LEU A 75 7.23 1.50 1.87
C LEU A 75 8.05 2.29 0.85
N PHE A 76 7.43 2.61 -0.28
CA PHE A 76 8.01 3.45 -1.32
C PHE A 76 7.50 4.89 -1.18
N LEU A 77 8.42 5.85 -1.24
CA LEU A 77 8.07 7.26 -1.26
C LEU A 77 7.43 7.61 -2.60
N SER A 78 6.17 8.06 -2.57
CA SER A 78 5.52 8.64 -3.73
C SER A 78 5.57 10.16 -3.64
N ARG A 79 6.13 10.79 -4.68
CA ARG A 79 6.09 12.25 -4.80
C ARG A 79 4.71 12.66 -5.28
N ARG A 80 4.17 13.73 -4.69
CA ARG A 80 3.02 14.42 -5.30
C ARG A 80 3.42 14.80 -6.73
N ALA A 81 2.60 14.43 -7.70
CA ALA A 81 2.76 14.92 -9.06
C ALA A 81 2.77 16.46 -9.00
N SER A 82 3.85 17.08 -9.46
CA SER A 82 3.90 18.53 -9.63
C SER A 82 2.86 18.91 -10.67
N THR A 83 2.02 19.90 -10.37
CA THR A 83 1.16 20.52 -11.37
C THR A 83 2.03 20.88 -12.60
N PRO A 84 1.71 20.41 -13.81
CA PRO A 84 2.45 20.83 -14.99
C PRO A 84 2.39 22.35 -15.06
N SER A 85 3.55 23.00 -15.00
CA SER A 85 3.68 24.43 -15.27
C SER A 85 3.10 24.68 -16.65
N ARG A 86 1.95 25.34 -16.74
CA ARG A 86 1.45 25.83 -18.03
C ARG A 86 2.49 26.83 -18.52
N LEU A 87 3.26 26.45 -19.54
CA LEU A 87 4.05 27.38 -20.33
C LEU A 87 3.12 28.53 -20.75
N ARG A 88 3.42 29.74 -20.30
CA ARG A 88 2.74 30.94 -20.80
C ARG A 88 3.14 31.09 -22.27
N PRO A 89 2.20 31.27 -23.20
CA PRO A 89 2.56 31.71 -24.54
C PRO A 89 3.22 33.09 -24.44
N GLN A 90 4.33 33.25 -25.16
CA GLN A 90 5.01 34.53 -25.40
C GLN A 90 4.12 35.44 -26.26
#